data_AF-X1E3M9-F1
#
_entry.id   AF-X1E3M9-F1
#
_cell.length_a   1.000
_cell.length_b   1.000
_cell.length_c   1.000
_cell.angle_alpha   90.00
_cell.angle_beta   90.00
_cell.angle_gamma   90.00
#
_symmetry.space_group_name_H-M   'P 1'
#
loop_
_entity.id
_entity.type
_entity.pdbx_description
1 polymer ?
#
loop_
_entity_poly.entity_id
_entity_poly.type
_entity_poly.pdbx_seq_one_letter_code
_entity_poly.pdbx_strand_id
1 'polypeptide(L)'
;MTGEVIDKKKEFQFFETPQDVVDQLIELAEVRIGHRCLEPSAGRGNIAKALRSIVGDGMVMCVELSPENAAELTSKGFIVYTGDFLEYNLKDKYDRIVMNPPFTRQQDIKHVQKLKLF
;
A
#
# COMPACT_ATOMS: atom_id res chain seq x y z
N MET A 1 23.51 -25.42 15.84
CA MET A 1 22.28 -24.61 15.73
C MET A 1 22.71 -23.18 15.45
N THR A 2 22.86 -22.82 14.17
CA THR A 2 23.10 -21.43 13.75
C THR A 2 21.73 -20.80 13.57
N GLY A 3 21.30 -20.03 14.57
CA GLY A 3 20.11 -19.20 14.43
C GLY A 3 20.39 -18.14 13.38
N GLU A 4 19.91 -18.35 12.16
CA GLU A 4 19.77 -17.28 11.20
C GLU A 4 18.84 -16.25 11.82
N VAL A 5 19.42 -15.16 12.30
CA VAL A 5 18.66 -13.94 12.60
C VAL A 5 18.20 -13.44 11.24
N ILE A 6 17.01 -13.91 10.82
CA ILE A 6 16.33 -13.40 9.64
C ILE A 6 16.07 -11.93 9.93
N ASP A 7 16.91 -11.10 9.33
CA ASP A 7 16.87 -9.67 9.43
C ASP A 7 15.58 -9.24 8.70
N LYS A 8 14.46 -9.15 9.42
CA LYS A 8 13.12 -8.84 8.86
C LYS A 8 13.15 -7.59 7.97
N LYS A 9 14.05 -6.64 8.25
CA LYS A 9 14.31 -5.47 7.40
C LYS A 9 14.85 -5.83 6.01
N LYS A 10 15.68 -6.87 5.87
CA LYS A 10 16.15 -7.40 4.57
C LYS A 10 15.11 -8.27 3.88
N GLU A 11 14.28 -8.98 4.62
CA GLU A 11 13.24 -9.85 4.02
C GLU A 11 12.07 -9.03 3.46
N PHE A 12 11.70 -7.94 4.13
CA PHE A 12 10.62 -7.04 3.68
C PHE A 12 11.10 -5.79 2.95
N GLN A 13 12.41 -5.48 2.95
CA GLN A 13 13.05 -4.27 2.36
C GLN A 13 12.10 -3.07 2.30
N PHE A 14 11.54 -2.75 3.47
CA PHE A 14 10.58 -1.68 3.63
C PHE A 14 11.30 -0.34 3.50
N PHE A 15 11.32 0.22 2.30
CA PHE A 15 11.74 1.59 2.05
C PHE A 15 10.50 2.46 2.04
N GLU A 16 10.39 3.32 3.05
CA GLU A 16 9.37 4.37 3.04
C GLU A 16 9.49 5.16 1.75
N THR A 17 8.39 5.29 1.01
CA THR A 17 8.34 6.15 -0.19
C THR A 17 8.67 7.58 0.24
N PRO A 18 9.76 8.18 -0.26
CA PRO A 18 10.14 9.55 0.06
C PRO A 18 9.03 10.54 -0.34
N GLN A 19 8.91 11.67 0.37
CA GLN A 19 7.79 12.60 0.19
C GLN A 19 7.70 13.16 -1.24
N ASP A 20 8.83 13.48 -1.86
CA ASP A 20 8.91 13.94 -3.25
C ASP A 20 8.37 12.91 -4.25
N VAL A 21 8.61 11.62 -3.98
CA VAL A 21 8.05 10.52 -4.78
C VAL A 21 6.55 10.37 -4.51
N VAL A 22 6.10 10.53 -3.26
CA VAL A 22 4.66 10.52 -2.94
C VAL A 22 3.94 11.62 -3.71
N ASP A 23 4.47 12.84 -3.71
CA ASP A 23 3.85 13.98 -4.39
C ASP A 23 3.70 13.71 -5.91
N GLN A 24 4.75 13.17 -6.54
CA GLN A 24 4.71 12.76 -7.95
C GLN A 24 3.67 11.66 -8.22
N LEU A 25 3.57 10.65 -7.34
CA LEU A 25 2.59 9.58 -7.48
C LEU A 25 1.15 10.11 -7.40
N ILE A 26 0.89 11.05 -6.49
CA ILE A 26 -0.43 11.68 -6.32
C ILE A 26 -0.81 12.51 -7.55
N GLU A 27 0.15 13.27 -8.11
CA GLU A 27 -0.05 14.06 -9.32
C GLU A 27 -0.35 13.15 -10.53
N LEU A 28 0.50 12.14 -10.77
CA LEU A 28 0.34 11.19 -11.87
C LEU A 28 -0.97 10.38 -11.78
N ALA A 29 -1.40 10.07 -10.55
CA ALA A 29 -2.65 9.37 -10.33
C ALA A 29 -3.88 10.27 -10.49
N GLU A 30 -3.74 11.59 -10.66
CA GLU A 30 -4.86 12.54 -10.76
C GLU A 30 -5.94 12.29 -9.68
N VAL A 31 -5.52 12.19 -8.43
CA VAL A 31 -6.43 11.92 -7.30
C VAL A 31 -7.32 13.14 -7.05
N ARG A 32 -8.63 12.90 -6.86
CA ARG A 32 -9.64 13.96 -6.67
C ARG A 32 -10.57 13.61 -5.53
N ILE A 33 -11.19 14.63 -4.94
CA ILE A 33 -12.23 14.48 -3.91
C ILE A 33 -13.30 13.51 -4.41
N GLY A 34 -13.72 12.59 -3.54
CA GLY A 34 -14.74 11.57 -3.83
C GLY A 34 -14.21 10.28 -4.45
N HIS A 35 -12.94 10.22 -4.86
CA HIS A 35 -12.33 8.95 -5.28
C HIS A 35 -12.20 7.97 -4.10
N ARG A 36 -12.51 6.70 -4.35
CA ARG A 36 -12.12 5.57 -3.51
C ARG A 36 -10.73 5.11 -3.92
N CYS A 37 -9.79 5.12 -2.98
CA CYS A 37 -8.40 4.79 -3.24
C CYS A 37 -7.98 3.50 -2.55
N LEU A 38 -7.05 2.78 -3.18
CA LEU A 38 -6.40 1.60 -2.65
C LEU A 38 -4.87 1.81 -2.66
N GLU A 39 -4.22 1.56 -1.53
CA GLU A 39 -2.76 1.43 -1.42
C GLU A 39 -2.41 -0.02 -1.06
N PRO A 40 -2.00 -0.84 -2.05
CA PRO A 40 -1.33 -2.10 -1.79
C PRO A 40 0.05 -1.90 -1.17
N SER A 41 0.46 -2.82 -0.30
CA SER A 41 1.75 -2.78 0.40
C SER A 41 1.99 -1.45 1.13
N ALA A 42 0.96 -0.99 1.85
CA ALA A 42 0.89 0.37 2.37
C ALA A 42 1.98 0.73 3.40
N GLY A 43 2.55 -0.28 4.07
CA GLY A 43 3.61 -0.04 5.04
C GLY A 43 3.16 0.85 6.19
N ARG A 44 3.91 1.93 6.42
CA ARG A 44 3.58 2.96 7.42
C ARG A 44 2.58 4.03 6.94
N GLY A 45 2.19 3.97 5.66
CA GLY A 45 1.11 4.78 5.09
C GLY A 45 1.51 6.16 4.60
N ASN A 46 2.71 6.34 4.05
CA ASN A 46 3.12 7.64 3.49
C ASN A 46 2.22 8.05 2.31
N ILE A 47 1.92 7.12 1.40
CA ILE A 47 1.01 7.40 0.27
C ILE A 47 -0.43 7.47 0.77
N ALA A 48 -0.89 6.54 1.62
CA ALA A 48 -2.25 6.56 2.19
C ALA A 48 -2.57 7.86 2.90
N LYS A 49 -1.60 8.44 3.62
CA LYS A 49 -1.76 9.74 4.27
C LYS A 49 -2.00 10.86 3.26
N ALA A 50 -1.23 10.88 2.16
CA ALA A 50 -1.39 11.88 1.10
C ALA A 50 -2.71 11.69 0.32
N LEU A 51 -3.11 10.44 0.07
CA LEU A 51 -4.42 10.13 -0.50
C LEU A 51 -5.54 10.66 0.40
N ARG A 52 -5.52 10.31 1.69
CA ARG A 52 -6.55 10.69 2.66
C ARG A 52 -6.69 12.21 2.79
N SER A 53 -5.60 12.96 2.70
CA SER A 53 -5.69 14.44 2.74
C SER A 53 -6.45 15.05 1.55
N ILE A 54 -6.62 14.31 0.46
CA ILE A 54 -7.37 14.74 -0.72
C ILE A 54 -8.77 14.14 -0.73
N VAL A 55 -8.89 12.83 -0.51
CA VAL A 55 -10.16 12.10 -0.68
C VAL A 55 -11.04 12.07 0.56
N GLY A 56 -10.47 12.35 1.74
CA GLY A 56 -11.15 12.32 3.03
C GLY A 56 -11.06 10.98 3.76
N ASP A 57 -11.54 10.96 5.00
CA ASP A 57 -11.54 9.78 5.86
C ASP A 57 -12.45 8.67 5.31
N GLY A 58 -12.04 7.42 5.50
CA GLY A 58 -12.79 6.24 5.06
C GLY A 58 -12.76 5.98 3.54
N MET A 59 -12.07 6.82 2.77
CA MET A 59 -11.95 6.65 1.31
C MET A 59 -10.67 5.94 0.86
N VAL A 60 -9.78 5.60 1.79
CA VAL A 60 -8.50 4.92 1.51
C VAL A 60 -8.50 3.53 2.17
N MET A 61 -8.44 2.49 1.34
CA MET A 61 -8.16 1.12 1.77
C MET A 61 -6.65 0.87 1.71
N CYS A 62 -6.08 0.37 2.79
CA CYS A 62 -4.69 -0.09 2.85
C CYS A 62 -4.68 -1.62 2.84
N VAL A 63 -3.83 -2.24 2.03
CA VAL A 63 -3.52 -3.66 2.14
C VAL A 63 -2.07 -3.79 2.60
N GLU A 64 -1.84 -4.43 3.74
CA GLU A 64 -0.51 -4.52 4.33
C GLU A 64 -0.22 -5.92 4.87
N LEU A 65 0.94 -6.47 4.49
CA LEU A 65 1.34 -7.82 4.85
C LEU A 65 1.87 -7.90 6.30
N SER A 66 2.60 -6.88 6.77
CA SER A 66 3.15 -6.85 8.13
C SER A 66 2.08 -6.50 9.15
N PRO A 67 1.78 -7.39 10.13
CA PRO A 67 0.80 -7.10 11.17
C PRO A 67 1.15 -5.87 12.02
N GLU A 68 2.43 -5.57 12.19
CA GLU A 68 2.92 -4.40 12.94
C GLU A 68 2.54 -3.10 12.22
N ASN A 69 2.87 -3.00 10.93
CA ASN A 69 2.52 -1.85 10.09
C ASN A 69 0.99 -1.69 9.99
N ALA A 70 0.26 -2.80 9.81
CA ALA A 70 -1.20 -2.79 9.74
C ALA A 70 -1.84 -2.29 11.04
N ALA A 71 -1.32 -2.69 12.20
CA ALA A 71 -1.76 -2.19 13.50
C ALA A 71 -1.47 -0.68 13.64
N GLU A 72 -0.30 -0.22 13.21
CA GLU A 72 0.05 1.21 13.19
C GLU A 72 -0.92 2.01 12.31
N LEU A 73 -1.18 1.56 11.09
CA LEU A 73 -2.15 2.17 10.17
C LEU A 73 -3.57 2.22 10.77
N THR A 74 -4.01 1.13 11.39
CA THR A 74 -5.32 1.05 12.05
C THR A 74 -5.41 2.08 13.18
N SER A 75 -4.35 2.21 13.99
CA SER A 75 -4.29 3.21 15.07
C SER A 75 -4.35 4.67 14.57
N LYS A 76 -3.91 4.90 13.32
CA LYS A 76 -4.00 6.20 12.63
C LYS A 76 -5.38 6.44 11.97
N GLY A 77 -6.31 5.51 12.11
CA GLY A 77 -7.69 5.60 11.60
C GLY A 77 -7.86 5.18 10.13
N PHE A 78 -6.92 4.44 9.55
CA PHE A 78 -7.09 3.89 8.20
C PHE A 78 -7.96 2.63 8.20
N ILE A 79 -8.61 2.37 7.07
CA ILE A 79 -9.23 1.07 6.79
C ILE A 79 -8.13 0.16 6.29
N VAL A 80 -7.89 -0.96 6.98
CA VAL A 80 -6.75 -1.84 6.68
C VAL A 80 -7.21 -3.28 6.53
N TYR A 81 -6.75 -3.93 5.48
CA TYR A 81 -6.72 -5.38 5.35
C TYR A 81 -5.30 -5.88 5.63
N THR A 82 -5.15 -6.71 6.66
CA THR A 82 -3.86 -7.33 7.02
C THR A 82 -3.71 -8.65 6.27
N GLY A 83 -2.81 -8.71 5.28
CA GLY A 83 -2.59 -9.92 4.47
C GLY A 83 -1.90 -9.64 3.14
N ASP A 84 -1.77 -10.68 2.32
CA ASP A 84 -1.17 -10.58 0.99
C ASP A 84 -2.15 -9.90 0.00
N PHE A 85 -1.68 -8.87 -0.70
CA PHE A 85 -2.43 -8.20 -1.75
C PHE A 85 -2.80 -9.12 -2.92
N LEU A 86 -1.99 -10.14 -3.21
CA LEU A 86 -2.29 -11.10 -4.28
C LEU A 86 -3.51 -11.97 -3.92
N GLU A 87 -3.74 -12.19 -2.64
CA GLU A 87 -4.91 -12.92 -2.09
C GLU A 87 -6.08 -11.98 -1.77
N TYR A 88 -5.83 -10.68 -1.65
CA TYR A 88 -6.86 -9.68 -1.42
C TYR A 88 -7.90 -9.70 -2.55
N ASN A 89 -9.18 -9.67 -2.13
CA ASN A 89 -10.30 -9.77 -3.04
C ASN A 89 -10.77 -8.37 -3.44
N LEU A 90 -10.46 -7.96 -4.67
CA LEU A 90 -10.86 -6.68 -5.28
C LEU A 90 -12.36 -6.65 -5.65
N LYS A 91 -13.24 -7.01 -4.71
CA LYS A 91 -14.70 -6.95 -4.89
C LYS A 91 -15.21 -5.52 -4.96
N ASP A 92 -14.54 -4.61 -4.26
CA ASP A 92 -14.87 -3.19 -4.28
C ASP A 92 -14.25 -2.51 -5.50
N LYS A 93 -14.98 -1.56 -6.09
CA LYS A 93 -14.44 -0.68 -7.12
C LYS A 93 -13.61 0.42 -6.46
N TYR A 94 -12.39 0.59 -6.97
CA TYR A 94 -11.49 1.66 -6.60
C TYR A 94 -11.28 2.56 -7.82
N ASP A 95 -11.38 3.87 -7.62
CA ASP A 95 -11.15 4.87 -8.67
C ASP A 95 -9.65 5.03 -8.93
N ARG A 96 -8.82 4.88 -7.89
CA ARG A 96 -7.36 4.96 -7.98
C ARG A 96 -6.70 3.89 -7.14
N ILE A 97 -5.66 3.29 -7.71
CA ILE A 97 -4.77 2.37 -7.02
C ILE A 97 -3.38 2.98 -7.11
N VAL A 98 -2.82 3.39 -5.98
CA VAL A 98 -1.55 4.11 -5.92
C VAL A 98 -0.64 3.37 -4.96
N MET A 99 0.53 2.96 -5.44
CA MET A 99 1.49 2.20 -4.65
C MET A 99 2.91 2.43 -5.14
N ASN A 100 3.86 2.21 -4.23
CA ASN A 100 5.23 1.90 -4.56
C ASN A 100 5.43 0.39 -4.34
N PRO A 101 5.34 -0.45 -5.38
CA PRO A 101 5.33 -1.89 -5.21
C PRO A 101 6.69 -2.40 -4.68
N PRO A 102 6.71 -3.51 -3.95
CA PRO A 102 7.97 -4.13 -3.55
C PRO A 102 8.77 -4.56 -4.79
N PHE A 103 10.01 -4.08 -4.90
CA PHE A 103 10.89 -4.34 -6.06
C PHE A 103 11.59 -5.70 -6.04
N THR A 104 11.47 -6.46 -4.94
CA THR A 104 12.12 -7.79 -4.85
C THR A 104 11.26 -8.88 -5.52
N ARG A 105 11.93 -9.84 -6.16
CA ARG A 105 11.34 -11.08 -6.72
C ARG A 105 10.24 -10.92 -7.79
N GLN A 106 10.32 -9.90 -8.65
CA GLN A 106 9.33 -9.64 -9.73
C GLN A 106 7.89 -9.42 -9.20
N GLN A 107 7.74 -8.99 -7.94
CA GLN A 107 6.42 -8.75 -7.37
C GLN A 107 5.73 -7.55 -8.01
N ASP A 108 6.48 -6.59 -8.54
CA ASP A 108 6.00 -5.51 -9.40
C ASP A 108 5.18 -6.03 -10.59
N ILE A 109 5.69 -7.02 -11.33
CA ILE A 109 4.99 -7.64 -12.46
C ILE A 109 3.70 -8.31 -11.99
N LYS A 110 3.74 -9.03 -10.86
CA LYS A 110 2.56 -9.71 -10.29
C LYS A 110 1.49 -8.74 -9.81
N HIS A 111 1.89 -7.65 -9.16
CA HIS A 111 0.97 -6.60 -8.73
C HIS A 111 0.29 -5.94 -9.94
N VAL A 112 1.07 -5.55 -10.95
CA VAL A 112 0.52 -4.97 -12.19
C VAL A 112 -0.38 -5.97 -12.93
N GLN A 113 0.00 -7.26 -13.01
CA GLN A 113 -0.82 -8.30 -13.63
C GLN A 113 -2.14 -8.52 -12.88
N LYS A 114 -2.12 -8.54 -11.53
CA LYS A 114 -3.33 -8.62 -10.72
C LYS A 114 -4.27 -7.47 -11.03
N LEU A 115 -3.76 -6.24 -11.19
CA LEU A 115 -4.55 -5.07 -11.54
C LEU A 115 -5.12 -5.10 -12.96
N LYS A 116 -4.45 -5.76 -13.92
CA LYS A 116 -4.93 -5.89 -15.31
C LYS A 116 -6.05 -6.91 -15.50
N LEU A 117 -6.31 -7.76 -14.50
CA LEU A 117 -7.33 -8.80 -14.55
C LEU A 117 -8.72 -8.32 -14.09
N PHE A 118 -8.85 -7.05 -13.72
CA PHE A 118 -10.08 -6.41 -13.26
C PHE A 118 -10.26 -5.06 -13.98
#